data_AF-A0A8T3ZM61-F1
#
_entry.id   AF-A0A8T3ZM61-F1
#
_cell.length_a   1.000
_cell.length_b   1.000
_cell.length_c   1.000
_cell.angle_alpha   90.00
_cell.angle_beta   90.00
_cell.angle_gamma   90.00
#
_symmetry.space_group_name_H-M   'P 1'
#
loop_
_entity.id
_entity.type
_entity.pdbx_description
1 polymer ?
#
loop_
_entity_poly.entity_id
_entity_poly.type
_entity_poly.pdbx_seq_one_letter_code
_entity_poly.pdbx_strand_id
1 'polypeptide(L)' 'MKYIPPKKLKVLMGLFFGAGIWGIIYSLWIHHPPMVYLTIFGVINLSLGAMCGYLFLTQEPRSTDKGKK' A
#
# COMPACT_ATOMS: atom_id res chain seq x y z
N MET A 1 3.30 13.14 14.16
CA MET A 1 3.37 11.77 13.60
C MET A 1 4.82 11.31 13.61
N LYS A 2 5.11 10.04 13.95
CA LYS A 2 6.49 9.53 13.94
C LYS A 2 6.94 9.34 12.49
N TYR A 3 8.09 9.92 12.13
CA TYR A 3 8.65 9.83 10.77
C TYR A 3 8.94 8.37 10.40
N ILE A 4 8.43 7.93 9.26
CA ILE A 4 8.65 6.60 8.71
C ILE A 4 9.60 6.75 7.53
N PRO A 5 10.66 5.92 7.41
CA PRO A 5 11.56 6.01 6.26
C PRO A 5 10.81 5.84 4.93
N PRO A 6 10.99 6.73 3.95
CA PRO A 6 10.21 6.74 2.71
C PRO A 6 10.40 5.45 1.89
N LYS A 7 11.59 4.82 1.97
CA LYS A 7 11.85 3.51 1.35
C LYS A 7 10.91 2.43 1.89
N LYS A 8 10.72 2.37 3.21
CA LYS A 8 9.84 1.37 3.85
C LYS A 8 8.38 1.63 3.47
N LEU A 9 7.97 2.89 3.43
CA LEU A 9 6.61 3.26 3.08
C LEU A 9 6.28 2.95 1.61
N LYS A 10 7.24 3.18 0.70
CA LYS A 10 7.11 2.83 -0.72
C LYS A 10 6.99 1.32 -0.94
N VAL A 11 7.78 0.52 -0.22
CA VAL A 11 7.67 -0.95 -0.24
C VAL A 11 6.33 -1.42 0.31
N LEU A 12 5.90 -0.87 1.45
CA LEU A 12 4.63 -1.23 2.09
C LEU A 12 3.42 -0.88 1.19
N MET A 13 3.45 0.31 0.58
CA MET A 13 2.45 0.73 -0.40
C MET A 13 2.37 -0.25 -1.58
N GLY A 14 3.52 -0.61 -2.16
CA GLY A 14 3.57 -1.57 -3.27
C GLY A 14 3.04 -2.96 -2.88
N LEU A 15 3.35 -3.43 -1.67
CA LEU A 15 2.86 -4.72 -1.16
C LEU A 15 1.32 -4.72 -1.04
N PHE A 16 0.74 -3.67 -0.45
CA PHE A 16 -0.70 -3.57 -0.25
C PHE A 16 -1.48 -3.41 -1.56
N PHE A 17 -0.99 -2.60 -2.49
CA PHE A 17 -1.61 -2.49 -3.82
C PHE A 17 -1.47 -3.80 -4.62
N GLY A 18 -0.29 -4.40 -4.62
CA GLY A 18 -0.05 -5.66 -5.35
C GLY A 18 -0.94 -6.78 -4.83
N ALA A 19 -0.94 -7.01 -3.51
CA ALA A 19 -1.79 -8.03 -2.90
C ALA A 19 -3.29 -7.71 -3.04
N GLY A 20 -3.68 -6.43 -2.95
CA GLY A 20 -5.07 -5.99 -3.12
C GLY A 20 -5.61 -6.24 -4.52
N ILE A 21 -4.89 -5.79 -5.53
CA ILE A 21 -5.24 -6.00 -6.95
C ILE A 21 -5.28 -7.49 -7.27
N TRP A 22 -4.24 -8.23 -6.85
CA TRP A 22 -4.17 -9.67 -7.09
C TRP A 22 -5.31 -10.43 -6.42
N GLY A 23 -5.65 -10.10 -5.17
CA GLY A 23 -6.77 -10.71 -4.44
C GLY A 23 -8.12 -10.47 -5.11
N ILE A 24 -8.37 -9.27 -5.62
CA ILE A 24 -9.61 -8.96 -6.35
C ILE A 24 -9.69 -9.74 -7.66
N ILE A 25 -8.61 -9.74 -8.46
CA ILE A 25 -8.56 -10.46 -9.74
C ILE A 25 -8.75 -11.96 -9.50
N TYR A 26 -8.01 -12.54 -8.56
CA TYR A 26 -8.09 -13.96 -8.26
C TYR A 26 -9.50 -14.37 -7.83
N SER A 27 -10.12 -13.59 -6.95
CA SER A 27 -11.46 -13.85 -6.45
C SER A 27 -12.53 -13.84 -7.55
N LEU A 28 -12.48 -12.88 -8.47
CA LEU A 28 -13.52 -12.68 -9.48
C LEU A 28 -13.30 -13.48 -10.77
N TRP A 29 -12.05 -13.65 -11.19
CA TRP A 29 -11.72 -14.18 -12.52
C TRP A 29 -11.10 -15.58 -12.51
N ILE A 30 -10.46 -15.99 -11.41
CA ILE A 30 -9.72 -17.25 -11.34
C ILE A 30 -10.49 -18.29 -10.54
N HIS A 31 -11.11 -17.89 -9.43
CA HIS A 31 -11.78 -18.80 -8.52
C HIS A 31 -13.30 -18.81 -8.72
N HIS A 32 -13.86 -20.00 -8.98
CA HIS A 32 -15.31 -20.21 -9.07
C HIS A 32 -15.78 -21.25 -8.04
N PRO A 33 -16.82 -20.93 -7.23
CA PRO A 33 -17.56 -19.67 -7.18
C PRO A 33 -16.75 -18.52 -6.54
N PRO A 34 -17.01 -17.25 -6.88
CA PRO A 34 -16.22 -16.12 -6.40
C PRO A 34 -16.25 -15.98 -4.87
N MET A 35 -15.09 -15.77 -4.27
CA MET A 35 -14.93 -15.66 -2.81
C MET A 35 -15.07 -14.22 -2.36
N VAL A 36 -16.30 -13.81 -2.03
CA VAL A 36 -16.63 -12.42 -1.66
C VAL A 36 -15.72 -11.85 -0.57
N TYR A 37 -15.33 -12.65 0.43
CA TYR A 37 -14.40 -12.23 1.48
C TYR A 37 -13.00 -11.88 0.95
N LEU A 38 -12.53 -12.55 -0.10
CA LEU A 38 -11.23 -12.28 -0.73
C LEU A 38 -11.26 -10.95 -1.49
N THR A 39 -12.38 -10.64 -2.14
CA THR A 39 -12.62 -9.34 -2.78
C THR A 39 -12.65 -8.22 -1.74
N ILE A 40 -13.37 -8.41 -0.63
CA ILE A 40 -13.40 -7.43 0.47
C ILE A 40 -12.00 -7.22 1.05
N PHE A 41 -11.24 -8.29 1.29
CA PHE A 41 -9.85 -8.21 1.73
C PHE A 41 -8.97 -7.44 0.74
N GLY A 42 -9.18 -7.66 -0.56
CA GLY A 42 -8.48 -6.93 -1.61
C GLY A 42 -8.78 -5.43 -1.62
N VAL A 43 -10.05 -5.05 -1.41
CA VAL A 43 -10.47 -3.64 -1.28
C VAL A 43 -9.88 -2.98 -0.04
N ILE A 44 -9.85 -3.68 1.10
CA ILE A 44 -9.19 -3.20 2.33
C ILE A 44 -7.70 -2.96 2.06
N ASN A 45 -7.04 -3.90 1.38
CA ASN A 45 -5.63 -3.77 1.01
C ASN A 45 -5.37 -2.57 0.09
N LEU A 46 -6.24 -2.35 -0.90
CA LEU A 46 -6.17 -1.19 -1.78
C LEU A 46 -6.29 0.13 -0.98
N SER A 47 -7.19 0.15 0.00
CA SER A 47 -7.41 1.30 0.88
C SER A 47 -6.21 1.58 1.79
N LEU A 48 -5.58 0.53 2.34
CA LEU A 48 -4.33 0.64 3.10
C LEU A 48 -3.17 1.10 2.22
N GLY A 49 -3.09 0.62 0.98
CA GLY A 49 -2.13 1.10 -0.01
C GLY A 49 -2.31 2.59 -0.31
N ALA A 50 -3.55 3.04 -0.52
CA ALA A 50 -3.89 4.44 -0.71
C ALA A 50 -3.54 5.30 0.52
N MET A 51 -3.81 4.80 1.73
CA MET A 51 -3.43 5.48 2.98
C MET A 51 -1.91 5.59 3.13
N CYS A 52 -1.16 4.54 2.78
CA CYS A 52 0.30 4.58 2.74
C CYS A 52 0.82 5.58 1.71
N GLY A 53 0.18 5.67 0.54
CA GLY A 53 0.46 6.68 -0.48
C GLY A 53 0.19 8.10 0.02
N TYR A 54 -0.92 8.32 0.71
CA TYR A 54 -1.25 9.60 1.34
C TYR A 54 -0.19 9.99 2.37
N LEU A 55 0.22 9.07 3.24
CA LEU A 55 1.31 9.30 4.19
C LEU A 55 2.64 9.56 3.48
N PHE A 56 2.91 8.90 2.35
CA PHE A 56 4.13 9.12 1.58
C PHE A 56 4.19 10.52 0.97
N LEU A 57 3.04 11.06 0.55
CA LEU A 57 2.93 12.40 -0.01
C LEU A 57 2.92 13.51 1.05
N THR A 58 2.30 13.26 2.21
CA THR A 58 2.15 14.25 3.30
C THR A 58 3.27 14.23 4.33
N GLN A 59 4.15 13.23 4.29
CA GLN A 59 5.40 13.28 5.05
C GLN A 59 6.28 14.39 4.48
N GLU A 60 6.31 15.54 5.14
CA GLU A 60 7.34 16.55 4.90
C GLU A 60 8.70 15.86 5.01
N PRO A 61 9.57 15.98 3.99
CA PRO A 61 10.92 15.46 4.09
C PRO A 61 11.55 16.14 5.30
N ARG A 62 11.90 15.36 6.33
CA ARG A 62 12.81 15.83 7.38
C ARG A 62 13.99 16.39 6.61
N SER A 63 14.14 17.72 6.65
CA SER A 63 15.08 18.50 5.87
C SER A 63 16.25 17.64 5.47
N THR A 64 16.48 17.50 4.16
CA THR A 64 17.74 17.00 3.62
C THR A 64 18.85 17.54 4.53
N ASP A 65 19.33 16.68 5.42
CA ASP A 65 20.58 16.90 6.10
C ASP A 65 21.61 16.65 5.00
N LYS A 66 21.82 17.69 4.18
CA LYS A 66 23.06 17.97 3.46
C LYS A 66 24.12 18.40 4.50
N GLY A 67 24.16 17.69 5.63
CA GLY A 67 25.18 17.80 6.66
C GLY A 67 26.35 16.91 6.27
N LYS A 68 27.23 17.49 5.43
CA LYS A 68 28.66 17.18 5.33
C LYS A 68 29.08 15.86 4.68
N LYS A 69 29.47 15.96 3.41
CA LYS A 69 30.79 15.49 2.94
C LYS A 69 31.47 16.62 2.20
#